data_AF-A0A4Q3AAK8-F1
#
_entry.id   AF-A0A4Q3AAK8-F1
#
_cell.length_a   1.000
_cell.length_b   1.000
_cell.length_c   1.000
_cell.angle_alpha   90.00
_cell.angle_beta   90.00
_cell.angle_gamma   90.00
#
_symmetry.space_group_name_H-M   'P 1'
#
loop_
_entity.id
_entity.type
_entity.pdbx_description
1 polymer ?
#
loop_
_entity_poly.entity_id
_entity_poly.type
_entity_poly.pdbx_seq_one_letter_code
_entity_poly.pdbx_strand_id
1 'polypeptide(L)'
;MTLSLNGLDPIPVCAANGEVLVGGALVYTEVYDLVYDGIIFRLLGDTVPANILENRWYYVTARGDPDEISATFPYLLTSYVEGLGVRLKIDVDNTGPVTLALDALDPIDVRGADGSALAAGTLIAGQVYDLVYDGAVFRMLTSPLIADAVLDALLTVDGIGSGLNADLVHDVDPSAYGLSQFAAADDAQGRDLLSLGAIVTAGDYLGIDEATPSYKIHASAGATPADTTIAFGSVPTLYLPDQSSTNYVGSIAVGNGLRSLSHTNVDTGQGNTAVGIGAGQSLTTGRLNTISGYLSGRDMTALTVNNTYGGTNGNAGCTFYGAYTGVVANGAYDCTLVGTQCGLNLTTGMDLCGFGINTLQNIEAGGETAAFGHAALQYIVGSGTFESGT
;
A
#
# COMPACT_ATOMS: atom_id res chain seq x y z
N MET A 1 49.75 73.45 17.82
CA MET A 1 48.60 73.76 18.72
C MET A 1 48.72 72.89 19.96
N THR A 2 48.27 73.34 21.13
CA THR A 2 48.29 72.54 22.37
C THR A 2 46.94 72.56 23.06
N LEU A 3 46.57 71.47 23.73
CA LEU A 3 45.36 71.34 24.54
C LEU A 3 45.75 71.18 26.01
N SER A 4 45.17 72.00 26.88
CA SER A 4 45.30 71.87 28.33
C SER A 4 43.97 71.40 28.91
N LEU A 5 44.00 70.28 29.62
CA LEU A 5 42.82 69.71 30.29
C LEU A 5 43.03 69.76 31.80
N ASN A 6 42.07 70.33 32.53
CA ASN A 6 42.00 70.29 34.00
C ASN A 6 43.29 70.67 34.74
N GLY A 7 44.04 71.65 34.24
CA GLY A 7 45.27 72.14 34.88
C GLY A 7 46.52 71.28 34.66
N LEU A 8 46.46 70.30 33.75
CA LEU A 8 47.65 69.61 33.25
C LEU A 8 48.46 70.52 32.32
N ASP A 9 49.77 70.22 32.22
CA ASP A 9 50.66 70.92 31.29
C ASP A 9 50.14 70.81 29.85
N PRO A 10 50.29 71.85 29.02
CA PRO A 10 49.81 71.84 27.64
C PRO A 10 50.43 70.71 26.82
N ILE A 11 49.60 69.85 26.24
CA ILE A 11 50.03 68.73 25.40
C ILE A 11 49.82 69.09 23.93
N PRO A 12 50.78 68.81 23.02
CA PRO A 12 50.61 69.05 21.59
C PRO A 12 49.41 68.31 20.99
N VAL A 13 48.69 69.00 20.11
CA VAL A 13 47.68 68.42 19.21
C VAL A 13 48.28 68.32 17.81
N CYS A 14 48.36 67.11 17.30
CA CYS A 14 48.95 66.75 16.00
C CYS A 14 47.91 66.11 15.07
N ALA A 15 48.22 66.04 13.78
CA ALA A 15 47.44 65.29 12.80
C ALA A 15 47.49 63.78 13.08
N ALA A 16 46.63 63.00 12.40
CA ALA A 16 46.54 61.55 12.58
C ALA A 16 47.88 60.82 12.41
N ASN A 17 48.73 61.31 11.51
CA ASN A 17 50.07 60.79 11.22
C ASN A 17 51.15 61.25 12.22
N GLY A 18 50.79 62.02 13.26
CA GLY A 18 51.70 62.54 14.27
C GLY A 18 52.40 63.86 13.90
N GLU A 19 52.18 64.39 12.70
CA GLU A 19 52.73 65.68 12.26
C GLU A 19 52.07 66.86 12.97
N VAL A 20 52.82 67.94 13.19
CA VAL A 20 52.30 69.14 13.85
C VAL A 20 51.28 69.83 12.96
N LEU A 21 50.14 70.21 13.53
CA LEU A 21 49.09 70.92 12.78
C LEU A 21 49.58 72.28 12.28
N VAL A 22 49.36 72.52 10.99
CA VAL A 22 49.62 73.82 10.34
C VAL A 22 48.44 74.78 10.53
N GLY A 23 48.68 76.09 10.36
CA GLY A 23 47.63 77.10 10.49
C GLY A 23 46.47 76.85 9.53
N GLY A 24 45.24 76.82 10.06
CA GLY A 24 44.02 76.52 9.30
C GLY A 24 43.63 75.04 9.24
N ALA A 25 44.39 74.14 9.89
CA ALA A 25 44.06 72.70 9.92
C ALA A 25 42.79 72.35 10.72
N LEU A 26 42.26 73.28 11.53
CA LEU A 26 40.98 73.14 12.23
C LEU A 26 40.04 74.25 11.78
N VAL A 27 38.80 73.87 11.47
CA VAL A 27 37.73 74.75 11.03
C VAL A 27 36.89 75.17 12.24
N TYR A 28 36.62 76.46 12.35
CA TYR A 28 35.73 77.00 13.38
C TYR A 28 34.32 76.42 13.18
N THR A 29 33.68 75.95 14.26
CA THR A 29 32.37 75.25 14.33
C THR A 29 32.36 73.74 14.09
N GLU A 30 33.49 73.13 13.73
CA GLU A 30 33.60 71.67 13.66
C GLU A 30 33.99 71.04 15.00
N VAL A 31 33.45 69.85 15.26
CA VAL A 31 33.83 69.02 16.41
C VAL A 31 34.85 68.00 15.92
N TYR A 32 35.95 67.86 16.65
CA TYR A 32 37.03 66.94 16.32
C TYR A 32 37.21 65.91 17.43
N ASP A 33 37.32 64.64 17.03
CA ASP A 33 37.68 63.57 17.94
C ASP A 33 39.20 63.49 18.10
N LEU A 34 39.64 63.38 19.34
CA LEU A 34 41.05 63.35 19.74
C LEU A 34 41.33 62.09 20.55
N VAL A 35 42.43 61.41 20.23
CA VAL A 35 42.95 60.30 21.03
C VAL A 35 44.28 60.70 21.66
N TYR A 36 44.44 60.44 22.95
CA TYR A 36 45.71 60.59 23.65
C TYR A 36 46.51 59.30 23.57
N ASP A 37 47.71 59.33 22.99
CA ASP A 37 48.57 58.14 22.80
C ASP A 37 49.60 57.94 23.93
N GLY A 38 49.52 58.74 24.99
CA GLY A 38 50.47 58.74 26.09
C GLY A 38 51.54 59.83 26.00
N ILE A 39 51.67 60.52 24.86
CA ILE A 39 52.65 61.60 24.65
C ILE A 39 52.00 62.85 24.02
N ILE A 40 51.10 62.68 23.04
CA ILE A 40 50.42 63.76 22.32
C ILE A 40 48.92 63.44 22.11
N PHE A 41 48.13 64.47 21.82
CA PHE A 41 46.77 64.29 21.28
C PHE A 41 46.84 64.21 19.76
N ARG A 42 46.27 63.16 19.15
CA ARG A 42 46.16 63.02 17.70
C ARG A 42 44.73 63.28 17.26
N LEU A 43 44.55 64.11 16.25
CA LEU A 43 43.30 64.17 15.49
C LEU A 43 43.04 62.80 14.88
N LEU A 44 41.84 62.28 15.08
CA LEU A 44 41.34 61.22 14.22
C LEU A 44 41.05 61.88 12.86
N GLY A 45 41.97 61.68 11.91
CA GLY A 45 41.73 62.08 10.53
C GLY A 45 40.65 61.19 9.93
N ASP A 46 39.94 61.71 8.93
CA ASP A 46 38.94 60.98 8.13
C ASP A 46 39.52 59.81 7.30
N THR A 47 40.75 59.40 7.63
CA THR A 47 41.34 58.14 7.23
C THR A 47 40.96 57.13 8.31
N VAL A 48 39.98 56.29 8.05
CA VAL A 48 39.63 55.17 8.93
C VAL A 48 40.75 54.12 8.85
N PRO A 49 41.58 53.97 9.90
CA PRO A 49 41.89 52.61 10.35
C PRO A 49 41.90 52.51 11.89
N ALA A 50 40.82 52.93 12.53
CA ALA A 50 40.48 52.51 13.89
C ALA A 50 39.03 51.96 13.96
N ASN A 51 38.13 52.40 13.07
CA ASN A 51 36.74 51.94 13.08
C ASN A 51 36.55 50.54 12.45
N ILE A 52 37.58 49.97 11.80
CA ILE A 52 37.63 48.57 11.36
C ILE A 52 38.11 47.63 12.49
N LEU A 53 38.82 48.15 13.50
CA LEU A 53 39.27 47.37 14.67
C LEU A 53 38.20 47.26 15.79
N GLU A 54 37.15 48.07 15.75
CA GLU A 54 36.11 48.12 16.80
C GLU A 54 34.80 47.39 16.46
N ASN A 55 34.73 46.65 15.35
CA ASN A 55 33.52 45.90 14.95
C ASN A 55 32.27 46.82 14.78
N ARG A 56 32.49 48.05 14.27
CA ARG A 56 31.43 49.06 14.09
C ARG A 56 30.71 48.84 12.75
N TRP A 57 29.40 48.63 12.81
CA TRP A 57 28.53 48.41 11.64
C TRP A 57 28.06 49.75 11.05
N TYR A 58 28.26 49.95 9.75
CA TYR A 58 27.74 51.13 9.04
C TYR A 58 26.41 50.83 8.37
N TYR A 59 25.40 51.66 8.66
CA TYR A 59 24.10 51.56 7.99
C TYR A 59 24.11 52.34 6.68
N VAL A 60 23.82 51.65 5.58
CA VAL A 60 23.73 52.25 4.24
C VAL A 60 22.51 51.68 3.50
N THR A 61 22.04 52.42 2.49
CA THR A 61 20.92 51.99 1.64
C THR A 61 21.45 51.62 0.26
N ALA A 62 21.11 50.42 -0.20
CA ALA A 62 21.42 49.92 -1.52
C ALA A 62 20.67 50.72 -2.60
N ARG A 63 21.30 50.93 -3.74
CA ARG A 63 20.73 51.57 -4.94
C ARG A 63 21.17 50.80 -6.17
N GLY A 64 20.48 50.99 -7.28
CA GLY A 64 20.83 50.36 -8.57
C GLY A 64 19.84 49.27 -8.94
N ASP A 65 20.31 48.33 -9.75
CA ASP A 65 19.51 47.22 -10.26
C ASP A 65 19.43 46.09 -9.21
N PRO A 66 18.41 45.20 -9.29
CA PRO A 66 18.18 44.10 -8.33
C PRO A 66 19.41 43.24 -7.97
N ASP A 67 20.29 43.02 -8.97
CA ASP A 67 21.41 42.08 -8.90
C ASP A 67 22.79 42.79 -9.00
N GLU A 68 22.78 44.10 -9.25
CA GLU A 68 23.98 44.95 -9.33
C GLU A 68 23.76 46.18 -8.45
N ILE A 69 23.93 45.98 -7.14
CA ILE A 69 23.63 47.00 -6.15
C ILE A 69 24.88 47.81 -5.80
N SER A 70 24.65 49.08 -5.45
CA SER A 70 25.67 50.01 -4.99
C SER A 70 25.24 50.71 -3.73
N ALA A 71 26.18 51.09 -2.87
CA ALA A 71 25.91 51.91 -1.70
C ALA A 71 27.02 52.94 -1.47
N THR A 72 26.63 54.09 -0.93
CA THR A 72 27.57 55.16 -0.58
C THR A 72 27.77 55.17 0.93
N PHE A 73 29.01 55.04 1.36
CA PHE A 73 29.36 55.14 2.77
C PHE A 73 29.42 56.61 3.20
N PRO A 74 29.18 56.87 4.50
CA PRO A 74 29.35 58.22 5.05
C PRO A 74 30.81 58.70 5.04
N TYR A 75 31.76 57.78 4.86
CA TYR A 75 33.20 58.05 4.72
C TYR A 75 33.69 57.37 3.44
N LEU A 76 34.51 58.07 2.65
CA LEU A 76 34.99 57.55 1.37
C LEU A 76 35.90 56.33 1.57
N LEU A 77 35.44 55.18 1.10
CA LEU A 77 36.27 53.98 0.97
C LEU A 77 37.16 54.08 -0.27
N THR A 78 38.45 53.76 -0.10
CA THR A 78 39.44 53.73 -1.19
C THR A 78 39.86 52.30 -1.56
N SER A 79 39.54 51.31 -0.73
CA SER A 79 39.71 49.88 -0.99
C SER A 79 38.88 49.05 -0.02
N TYR A 80 38.57 47.80 -0.40
CA TYR A 80 37.97 46.84 0.53
C TYR A 80 39.05 46.22 1.43
N VAL A 81 38.78 46.16 2.73
CA VAL A 81 39.66 45.54 3.72
C VAL A 81 38.91 44.39 4.38
N GLU A 82 39.55 43.23 4.50
CA GLU A 82 38.97 42.05 5.18
C GLU A 82 38.45 42.44 6.58
N GLY A 83 37.24 41.99 6.92
CA GLY A 83 36.54 42.35 8.14
C GLY A 83 35.65 43.60 8.03
N LEU A 84 35.61 44.28 6.88
CA LEU A 84 34.69 45.40 6.66
C LEU A 84 33.22 44.94 6.79
N GLY A 85 32.54 45.42 7.83
CA GLY A 85 31.13 45.14 8.12
C GLY A 85 30.18 46.24 7.59
N VAL A 86 29.12 45.82 6.91
CA VAL A 86 28.11 46.70 6.29
C VAL A 86 26.72 46.25 6.68
N ARG A 87 25.92 47.17 7.22
CA ARG A 87 24.49 46.96 7.46
C ARG A 87 23.70 47.60 6.32
N LEU A 88 23.29 46.79 5.35
CA LEU A 88 22.74 47.24 4.09
C LEU A 88 21.23 47.10 4.08
N LYS A 89 20.50 48.22 3.90
CA LYS A 89 19.07 48.19 3.58
C LYS A 89 18.88 47.99 2.08
N ILE A 90 18.08 47.01 1.69
CA ILE A 90 17.81 46.66 0.30
C ILE A 90 16.64 47.48 -0.24
N ASP A 91 16.75 48.00 -1.46
CA ASP A 91 15.72 48.83 -2.10
C ASP A 91 14.81 48.03 -3.06
N VAL A 92 15.33 46.95 -3.67
CA VAL A 92 14.61 46.09 -4.62
C VAL A 92 14.94 44.63 -4.35
N ASP A 93 13.95 43.74 -4.48
CA ASP A 93 14.16 42.29 -4.36
C ASP A 93 15.16 41.81 -5.41
N ASN A 94 16.14 41.00 -5.03
CA ASN A 94 17.08 40.43 -6.00
C ASN A 94 16.39 39.39 -6.90
N THR A 95 16.82 39.30 -8.16
CA THR A 95 16.29 38.35 -9.15
C THR A 95 17.28 37.22 -9.49
N GLY A 96 18.50 37.29 -8.98
CA GLY A 96 19.56 36.31 -9.18
C GLY A 96 20.77 36.56 -8.26
N PRO A 97 21.96 36.08 -8.63
CA PRO A 97 23.20 36.37 -7.91
C PRO A 97 23.48 37.88 -7.85
N VAL A 98 23.95 38.37 -6.70
CA VAL A 98 24.09 39.81 -6.44
C VAL A 98 25.54 40.23 -6.33
N THR A 99 25.89 41.40 -6.87
CA THR A 99 27.17 42.09 -6.62
C THR A 99 26.93 43.42 -5.90
N LEU A 100 27.86 43.81 -5.01
CA LEU A 100 27.83 45.05 -4.24
C LEU A 100 29.06 45.91 -4.56
N ALA A 101 28.83 47.14 -5.00
CA ALA A 101 29.85 48.19 -5.14
C ALA A 101 29.70 49.26 -4.06
N LEU A 102 30.78 49.54 -3.30
CA LEU A 102 30.80 50.61 -2.30
C LEU A 102 31.62 51.80 -2.81
N ASP A 103 31.08 53.02 -2.70
CA ASP A 103 31.78 54.28 -3.06
C ASP A 103 32.45 54.31 -4.44
N ALA A 104 31.84 53.66 -5.43
CA ALA A 104 32.37 53.50 -6.78
C ALA A 104 33.67 52.66 -6.89
N LEU A 105 33.99 51.87 -5.86
CA LEU A 105 34.93 50.74 -5.99
C LEU A 105 34.35 49.65 -6.89
N ASP A 106 35.23 48.74 -7.33
CA ASP A 106 34.82 47.61 -8.16
C ASP A 106 33.75 46.75 -7.46
N PRO A 107 32.73 46.24 -8.18
CA PRO A 107 31.72 45.37 -7.61
C PRO A 107 32.31 44.05 -7.10
N ILE A 108 31.82 43.59 -5.94
CA ILE A 108 32.21 42.31 -5.31
C ILE A 108 30.97 41.45 -5.10
N ASP A 109 31.07 40.14 -5.35
CA ASP A 109 29.99 39.18 -5.11
C ASP A 109 29.46 39.26 -3.67
N VAL A 110 28.13 39.19 -3.53
CA VAL A 110 27.45 38.95 -2.25
C VAL A 110 27.01 37.49 -2.19
N ARG A 111 27.35 36.81 -1.09
CA ARG A 111 27.10 35.38 -0.89
C ARG A 111 26.41 35.10 0.44
N GLY A 112 25.72 33.97 0.50
CA GLY A 112 25.10 33.46 1.72
C GLY A 112 26.14 33.18 2.81
N ALA A 113 25.67 32.95 4.04
CA ALA A 113 26.54 32.62 5.18
C ALA A 113 27.35 31.32 4.96
N ASP A 114 26.83 30.41 4.12
CA ASP A 114 27.45 29.15 3.71
C ASP A 114 28.41 29.30 2.51
N GLY A 115 28.52 30.50 1.93
CA GLY A 115 29.35 30.78 0.75
C GLY A 115 28.69 30.47 -0.60
N SER A 116 27.42 30.06 -0.61
CA SER A 116 26.63 29.87 -1.83
C SER A 116 26.28 31.21 -2.50
N ALA A 117 26.03 31.18 -3.81
CA ALA A 117 25.48 32.33 -4.52
C ALA A 117 24.02 32.56 -4.07
N LEU A 118 23.61 33.83 -3.96
CA LEU A 118 22.24 34.15 -3.56
C LEU A 118 21.24 33.73 -4.63
N ALA A 119 20.17 33.07 -4.20
CA ALA A 119 19.02 32.76 -5.04
C ALA A 119 18.11 33.99 -5.19
N ALA A 120 17.29 34.03 -6.24
CA ALA A 120 16.27 35.07 -6.43
C ALA A 120 15.37 35.18 -5.18
N GLY A 121 15.06 36.41 -4.76
CA GLY A 121 14.19 36.68 -3.61
C GLY A 121 14.83 36.45 -2.23
N THR A 122 16.16 36.25 -2.16
CA THR A 122 16.88 36.14 -0.88
C THR A 122 17.04 37.48 -0.17
N LEU A 123 17.38 38.53 -0.93
CA LEU A 123 17.42 39.91 -0.48
C LEU A 123 16.07 40.56 -0.78
N ILE A 124 15.35 40.96 0.26
CA ILE A 124 13.99 41.51 0.16
C ILE A 124 14.03 43.02 0.36
N ALA A 125 13.37 43.76 -0.53
CA ALA A 125 13.20 45.20 -0.47
C ALA A 125 12.66 45.65 0.90
N GLY A 126 13.28 46.69 1.44
CA GLY A 126 12.98 47.23 2.76
C GLY A 126 13.65 46.50 3.93
N GLN A 127 14.18 45.28 3.73
CA GLN A 127 14.92 44.56 4.76
C GLN A 127 16.37 45.02 4.88
N VAL A 128 16.98 44.71 6.01
CA VAL A 128 18.35 45.10 6.37
C VAL A 128 19.17 43.85 6.62
N TYR A 129 20.31 43.74 5.95
CA TYR A 129 21.21 42.60 6.06
C TYR A 129 22.60 43.04 6.53
N ASP A 130 23.21 42.20 7.35
CA ASP A 130 24.57 42.39 7.86
C ASP A 130 25.55 41.58 6.99
N LEU A 131 26.41 42.29 6.25
CA LEU A 131 27.42 41.75 5.34
C LEU A 131 28.82 42.01 5.88
N VAL A 132 29.74 41.05 5.72
CA VAL A 132 31.16 41.22 6.05
C VAL A 132 32.01 40.84 4.84
N TYR A 133 32.95 41.70 4.45
CA TYR A 133 33.94 41.35 3.43
C TYR A 133 34.98 40.38 4.00
N ASP A 134 35.13 39.20 3.41
CA ASP A 134 36.02 38.13 3.89
C ASP A 134 37.41 38.10 3.21
N GLY A 135 37.72 39.14 2.43
CA GLY A 135 38.93 39.21 1.62
C GLY A 135 38.74 38.80 0.15
N ALA A 136 37.60 38.21 -0.20
CA ALA A 136 37.25 37.87 -1.59
C ALA A 136 35.80 38.23 -1.96
N VAL A 137 34.84 38.05 -1.05
CA VAL A 137 33.40 38.28 -1.26
C VAL A 137 32.77 38.95 -0.05
N PHE A 138 31.59 39.54 -0.21
CA PHE A 138 30.75 39.93 0.93
C PHE A 138 29.91 38.74 1.37
N ARG A 139 30.08 38.28 2.62
CA ARG A 139 29.25 37.22 3.21
C ARG A 139 28.17 37.79 4.11
N MET A 140 26.96 37.28 3.97
CA MET A 140 25.89 37.49 4.94
C MET A 140 26.26 36.82 6.27
N LEU A 141 26.07 37.51 7.39
CA LEU A 141 26.21 36.87 8.71
C LEU A 141 25.00 35.99 9.07
N THR A 142 23.83 36.38 8.59
CA THR A 142 22.60 35.61 8.72
C THR A 142 21.89 35.59 7.37
N SER A 143 21.76 34.40 6.78
CA SER A 143 20.91 34.21 5.61
C SER A 143 19.48 33.93 6.07
N PRO A 144 18.47 34.66 5.58
CA PRO A 144 17.08 34.32 5.86
C PRO A 144 16.79 32.94 5.27
N LEU A 145 16.08 32.11 6.03
CA LEU A 145 15.51 30.88 5.48
C LEU A 145 14.38 31.29 4.54
N ILE A 146 14.62 31.25 3.22
CA ILE A 146 13.56 31.43 2.24
C ILE A 146 12.68 30.18 2.21
N ALA A 147 11.38 30.36 1.95
CA ALA A 147 10.41 29.27 1.94
C ALA A 147 10.83 28.14 0.98
N ASP A 148 11.46 28.49 -0.15
CA ASP A 148 11.98 27.54 -1.14
C ASP A 148 13.11 26.68 -0.58
N ALA A 149 14.07 27.26 0.14
CA ALA A 149 15.15 26.53 0.81
C ALA A 149 14.65 25.65 1.96
N VAL A 150 13.60 26.09 2.67
CA VAL A 150 12.92 25.26 3.69
C VAL A 150 12.16 24.11 3.03
N LEU A 151 11.52 24.36 1.89
CA LEU A 151 10.81 23.36 1.12
C LEU A 151 11.78 22.33 0.54
N ASP A 152 12.89 22.74 -0.06
CA ASP A 152 13.97 21.86 -0.52
C ASP A 152 14.56 21.03 0.63
N ALA A 153 14.82 21.65 1.79
CA ALA A 153 15.27 20.92 2.97
C ALA A 153 14.23 19.88 3.44
N LEU A 154 12.93 20.21 3.42
CA LEU A 154 11.87 19.26 3.74
C LEU A 154 11.75 18.13 2.69
N LEU A 155 11.92 18.44 1.41
CA LEU A 155 11.89 17.47 0.31
C LEU A 155 13.11 16.53 0.36
N THR A 156 14.26 16.97 0.85
CA THR A 156 15.44 16.10 1.01
C THR A 156 15.33 15.13 2.19
N VAL A 157 14.46 15.41 3.18
CA VAL A 157 14.11 14.45 4.25
C VAL A 157 13.27 13.29 3.71
N ASP A 158 12.70 13.43 2.52
CA ASP A 158 11.89 12.44 1.78
C ASP A 158 12.69 11.72 0.66
N GLY A 159 14.02 11.87 0.65
CA GLY A 159 14.87 11.16 -0.30
C GLY A 159 14.87 9.64 -0.09
N ILE A 160 15.06 8.89 -1.19
CA ILE A 160 15.23 7.43 -1.18
C ILE A 160 16.25 7.03 -0.09
N GLY A 161 15.78 6.29 0.93
CA GLY A 161 16.62 5.81 2.03
C GLY A 161 16.63 6.64 3.32
N SER A 162 15.79 7.68 3.46
CA SER A 162 15.70 8.46 4.71
C SER A 162 15.09 7.68 5.90
N GLY A 163 14.35 6.60 5.62
CA GLY A 163 13.69 5.78 6.65
C GLY A 163 12.58 6.50 7.44
N LEU A 164 12.26 7.74 7.06
CA LEU A 164 11.22 8.58 7.63
C LEU A 164 10.25 8.93 6.50
N ASN A 165 9.14 8.21 6.37
CA ASN A 165 8.03 8.59 5.49
C ASN A 165 7.19 9.68 6.19
N ALA A 166 7.69 10.92 6.17
CA ALA A 166 6.95 12.04 6.74
C ALA A 166 5.70 12.40 5.91
N ASP A 167 5.63 11.97 4.65
CA ASP A 167 4.41 11.97 3.88
C ASP A 167 3.77 10.58 3.93
N LEU A 168 2.56 10.52 4.47
CA LEU A 168 1.71 9.33 4.37
C LEU A 168 1.30 9.06 2.91
N VAL A 169 1.76 9.83 1.91
CA VAL A 169 1.27 9.73 0.53
C VAL A 169 2.13 10.08 -0.68
N HIS A 170 3.43 10.34 -0.59
CA HIS A 170 4.11 10.69 -1.85
C HIS A 170 4.10 9.49 -2.83
N ASP A 171 3.91 9.76 -4.13
CA ASP A 171 3.79 8.80 -5.25
C ASP A 171 2.59 7.84 -5.31
N VAL A 172 1.57 7.98 -4.45
CA VAL A 172 0.33 7.21 -4.62
C VAL A 172 -0.81 8.10 -5.11
N ASP A 173 -1.29 7.84 -6.33
CA ASP A 173 -2.53 8.45 -6.86
C ASP A 173 -3.63 8.37 -5.79
N PRO A 174 -4.31 9.48 -5.44
CA PRO A 174 -5.40 9.48 -4.47
C PRO A 174 -6.50 8.44 -4.74
N SER A 175 -6.63 7.96 -5.98
CA SER A 175 -7.53 6.87 -6.35
C SER A 175 -7.11 5.48 -5.82
N ALA A 176 -5.85 5.30 -5.42
CA ALA A 176 -5.27 4.05 -4.93
C ALA A 176 -5.27 3.90 -3.38
N TYR A 177 -5.80 4.91 -2.67
CA TYR A 177 -5.94 4.88 -1.21
C TYR A 177 -6.90 3.82 -0.65
N GLY A 178 -7.74 3.23 -1.50
CA GLY A 178 -8.69 2.21 -1.07
C GLY A 178 -8.08 0.82 -0.87
N LEU A 179 -6.86 0.55 -1.38
CA LEU A 179 -6.40 -0.84 -1.55
C LEU A 179 -4.93 -1.12 -1.20
N SER A 180 -4.02 -0.13 -1.23
CA SER A 180 -2.57 -0.44 -1.31
C SER A 180 -1.75 -0.27 -0.02
N GLN A 181 -2.14 0.61 0.91
CA GLN A 181 -1.26 0.93 2.05
C GLN A 181 -1.24 -0.11 3.19
N PHE A 182 -2.19 -1.04 3.22
CA PHE A 182 -2.11 -2.19 4.14
C PHE A 182 -1.37 -3.39 3.53
N ALA A 183 -0.96 -3.33 2.26
CA ALA A 183 -0.32 -4.47 1.58
C ALA A 183 1.21 -4.52 1.79
N ALA A 184 1.90 -3.37 1.89
CA ALA A 184 3.37 -3.36 1.87
C ALA A 184 4.04 -3.45 3.27
N ALA A 185 3.37 -2.98 4.33
CA ALA A 185 3.97 -2.95 5.67
C ALA A 185 3.84 -4.28 6.45
N ASP A 186 2.79 -5.08 6.18
CA ASP A 186 2.56 -6.35 6.90
C ASP A 186 3.25 -7.56 6.24
N ASP A 187 3.64 -7.48 4.96
CA ASP A 187 4.38 -8.53 4.23
C ASP A 187 5.81 -8.72 4.80
N ALA A 188 6.42 -7.64 5.29
CA ALA A 188 7.72 -7.68 5.97
C ALA A 188 7.66 -8.27 7.40
N GLN A 189 6.48 -8.39 8.00
CA GLN A 189 6.28 -8.85 9.38
C GLN A 189 5.59 -10.23 9.46
N GLY A 190 5.28 -10.86 8.32
CA GLY A 190 4.65 -12.20 8.28
C GLY A 190 3.27 -12.24 8.95
N ARG A 191 2.60 -11.09 9.07
CA ARG A 191 1.26 -10.97 9.64
C ARG A 191 0.26 -10.82 8.50
N ASP A 192 0.11 -11.88 7.70
CA ASP A 192 -0.99 -12.02 6.76
C ASP A 192 -2.30 -12.29 7.54
N LEU A 193 -2.82 -11.22 8.14
CA LEU A 193 -4.15 -11.17 8.73
C LEU A 193 -5.07 -10.56 7.68
N LEU A 194 -5.46 -11.39 6.71
CA LEU A 194 -6.46 -11.06 5.68
C LEU A 194 -6.08 -9.81 4.88
N SER A 195 -4.96 -9.85 4.16
CA SER A 195 -4.67 -8.79 3.19
C SER A 195 -5.81 -8.72 2.17
N LEU A 196 -6.51 -7.59 2.14
CA LEU A 196 -7.53 -7.29 1.14
C LEU A 196 -6.94 -7.27 -0.29
N GLY A 197 -5.60 -7.23 -0.41
CA GLY A 197 -4.83 -7.38 -1.65
C GLY A 197 -4.65 -8.83 -2.13
N ALA A 198 -4.84 -9.85 -1.27
CA ALA A 198 -4.90 -11.25 -1.69
C ALA A 198 -6.29 -11.65 -2.24
N ILE A 199 -7.29 -10.75 -2.16
CA ILE A 199 -8.49 -10.83 -2.99
C ILE A 199 -8.09 -10.42 -4.41
N VAL A 200 -7.40 -11.33 -5.09
CA VAL A 200 -7.09 -11.19 -6.51
C VAL A 200 -8.43 -11.14 -7.26
N THR A 201 -8.88 -9.95 -7.63
CA THR A 201 -10.02 -9.74 -8.53
C THR A 201 -9.63 -10.06 -9.97
N ALA A 202 -8.99 -11.21 -10.20
CA ALA A 202 -8.88 -11.80 -11.54
C ALA A 202 -10.14 -12.63 -11.80
N GLY A 203 -11.23 -11.92 -12.05
CA GLY A 203 -12.57 -12.47 -12.21
C GLY A 203 -13.12 -13.04 -10.90
N ASP A 204 -13.95 -12.29 -10.18
CA ASP A 204 -15.03 -12.80 -9.32
C ASP A 204 -14.74 -13.87 -8.23
N TYR A 205 -13.49 -14.25 -8.00
CA TYR A 205 -13.08 -15.33 -7.10
C TYR A 205 -12.26 -14.80 -5.93
N LEU A 206 -12.56 -15.27 -4.72
CA LEU A 206 -11.72 -15.07 -3.53
C LEU A 206 -10.86 -16.33 -3.32
N GLY A 207 -9.54 -16.17 -3.52
CA GLY A 207 -8.52 -17.17 -3.21
C GLY A 207 -7.81 -16.87 -1.90
N ILE A 208 -7.30 -17.90 -1.23
CA ILE A 208 -6.32 -17.76 -0.16
C ILE A 208 -5.08 -18.52 -0.67
N ASP A 209 -3.90 -17.89 -0.63
CA ASP A 209 -2.57 -18.50 -0.82
C ASP A 209 -2.10 -18.85 -2.26
N GLU A 210 -2.83 -18.47 -3.34
CA GLU A 210 -2.30 -18.65 -4.71
C GLU A 210 -2.95 -17.71 -5.74
N ALA A 211 -2.17 -17.22 -6.72
CA ALA A 211 -2.64 -16.33 -7.80
C ALA A 211 -3.66 -17.00 -8.76
N THR A 212 -3.71 -18.34 -8.75
CA THR A 212 -4.70 -19.16 -9.44
C THR A 212 -5.17 -20.26 -8.50
N PRO A 213 -6.02 -19.94 -7.50
CA PRO A 213 -6.36 -20.89 -6.47
C PRO A 213 -7.13 -22.06 -7.09
N SER A 214 -6.66 -23.28 -6.82
CA SER A 214 -7.34 -24.52 -7.24
C SER A 214 -8.74 -24.65 -6.60
N TYR A 215 -9.02 -23.87 -5.55
CA TYR A 215 -10.27 -23.87 -4.80
C TYR A 215 -10.75 -22.42 -4.62
N LYS A 216 -11.93 -22.12 -5.16
CA LYS A 216 -12.46 -20.76 -5.31
C LYS A 216 -13.68 -20.55 -4.44
N ILE A 217 -13.65 -19.56 -3.53
CA ILE A 217 -14.90 -18.99 -3.01
C ILE A 217 -15.44 -18.06 -4.10
N HIS A 218 -16.37 -18.56 -4.90
CA HIS A 218 -17.03 -17.75 -5.95
C HIS A 218 -18.03 -16.83 -5.25
N ALA A 219 -17.80 -15.52 -5.33
CA ALA A 219 -18.62 -14.50 -4.67
C ALA A 219 -19.41 -13.63 -5.65
N SER A 220 -19.37 -13.90 -6.97
CA SER A 220 -20.08 -13.09 -7.94
C SER A 220 -21.40 -13.71 -8.40
N ALA A 221 -22.33 -12.81 -8.69
CA ALA A 221 -23.65 -13.10 -9.24
C ALA A 221 -23.67 -13.09 -10.79
N GLY A 222 -22.50 -13.05 -11.46
CA GLY A 222 -22.40 -12.59 -12.86
C GLY A 222 -21.83 -13.57 -13.90
N ALA A 223 -21.04 -14.56 -13.51
CA ALA A 223 -20.47 -15.53 -14.46
C ALA A 223 -21.29 -16.83 -14.49
N THR A 224 -21.44 -17.43 -15.67
CA THR A 224 -22.06 -18.74 -15.85
C THR A 224 -21.38 -19.73 -14.88
N PRO A 225 -22.08 -20.35 -13.91
CA PRO A 225 -21.39 -20.95 -12.76
C PRO A 225 -20.74 -22.27 -13.17
N ALA A 226 -19.45 -22.23 -13.51
CA ALA A 226 -18.62 -23.43 -13.50
C ALA A 226 -18.55 -24.00 -12.07
N ASP A 227 -18.23 -25.30 -11.97
CA ASP A 227 -17.98 -26.02 -10.71
C ASP A 227 -17.29 -25.12 -9.64
N THR A 228 -17.97 -24.91 -8.51
CA THR A 228 -17.52 -24.04 -7.42
C THR A 228 -17.23 -24.86 -6.16
N THR A 229 -16.10 -24.62 -5.49
CA THR A 229 -15.70 -25.37 -4.28
C THR A 229 -15.24 -24.47 -3.14
N ILE A 230 -15.78 -24.69 -1.94
CA ILE A 230 -15.15 -24.26 -0.68
C ILE A 230 -14.33 -25.43 -0.14
N ALA A 231 -13.10 -25.19 0.30
CA ALA A 231 -12.19 -26.23 0.79
C ALA A 231 -11.39 -25.74 2.01
N PHE A 232 -10.90 -26.68 2.81
CA PHE A 232 -9.85 -26.44 3.82
C PHE A 232 -8.65 -27.33 3.47
N GLY A 233 -7.52 -26.71 3.09
CA GLY A 233 -6.38 -27.44 2.50
C GLY A 233 -6.77 -28.08 1.16
N SER A 234 -6.27 -29.30 0.90
CA SER A 234 -6.57 -30.05 -0.34
C SER A 234 -7.92 -30.80 -0.33
N VAL A 235 -8.76 -30.59 0.70
CA VAL A 235 -10.02 -31.32 0.89
C VAL A 235 -11.22 -30.40 0.61
N PRO A 236 -12.00 -30.65 -0.46
CA PRO A 236 -13.26 -29.96 -0.71
C PRO A 236 -14.26 -30.21 0.42
N THR A 237 -14.84 -29.16 0.97
CA THR A 237 -15.84 -29.22 2.05
C THR A 237 -17.23 -28.85 1.57
N LEU A 238 -17.34 -27.99 0.57
CA LEU A 238 -18.57 -27.73 -0.18
C LEU A 238 -18.24 -27.73 -1.67
N TYR A 239 -18.97 -28.50 -2.45
CA TYR A 239 -18.90 -28.53 -3.91
C TYR A 239 -20.28 -28.25 -4.49
N LEU A 240 -20.32 -27.27 -5.39
CA LEU A 240 -21.48 -26.90 -6.17
C LEU A 240 -21.15 -27.22 -7.63
N PRO A 241 -21.68 -28.32 -8.20
CA PRO A 241 -21.48 -28.64 -9.62
C PRO A 241 -22.00 -27.49 -10.51
N ASP A 242 -21.54 -27.43 -11.75
CA ASP A 242 -21.90 -26.40 -12.72
C ASP A 242 -23.43 -26.19 -12.83
N GLN A 243 -23.86 -24.93 -12.72
CA GLN A 243 -25.27 -24.49 -12.69
C GLN A 243 -25.66 -23.71 -13.95
N SER A 244 -24.91 -23.82 -15.05
CA SER A 244 -25.00 -22.95 -16.24
C SER A 244 -26.31 -22.97 -17.01
N SER A 245 -27.17 -23.98 -16.81
CA SER A 245 -28.45 -24.07 -17.51
C SER A 245 -29.55 -23.26 -16.79
N THR A 246 -30.26 -22.39 -17.53
CA THR A 246 -31.35 -21.53 -16.99
C THR A 246 -32.52 -22.29 -16.38
N ASN A 247 -32.60 -23.60 -16.60
CA ASN A 247 -33.65 -24.48 -16.10
C ASN A 247 -33.10 -25.58 -15.18
N TYR A 248 -31.85 -25.45 -14.71
CA TYR A 248 -31.24 -26.38 -13.76
C TYR A 248 -31.50 -25.93 -12.33
N VAL A 249 -32.24 -26.75 -11.57
CA VAL A 249 -32.40 -26.58 -10.12
C VAL A 249 -31.26 -27.34 -9.44
N GLY A 250 -30.19 -26.62 -9.09
CA GLY A 250 -29.20 -26.93 -8.03
C GLY A 250 -29.00 -28.37 -7.58
N SER A 251 -27.77 -28.89 -7.68
CA SER A 251 -27.31 -29.96 -6.80
C SER A 251 -26.27 -29.42 -5.84
N ILE A 252 -26.21 -29.97 -4.63
CA ILE A 252 -25.30 -29.55 -3.56
C ILE A 252 -24.55 -30.78 -3.07
N ALA A 253 -23.21 -30.70 -2.99
CA ALA A 253 -22.39 -31.70 -2.33
C ALA A 253 -21.63 -31.08 -1.16
N VAL A 254 -21.81 -31.62 0.05
CA VAL A 254 -20.96 -31.33 1.20
C VAL A 254 -19.88 -32.41 1.26
N GLY A 255 -18.65 -32.05 0.90
CA GLY A 255 -17.54 -32.98 0.62
C GLY A 255 -17.12 -32.94 -0.85
N ASN A 256 -16.71 -34.08 -1.41
CA ASN A 256 -16.20 -34.20 -2.79
C ASN A 256 -17.09 -35.09 -3.70
N GLY A 257 -18.36 -35.28 -3.35
CA GLY A 257 -19.35 -36.05 -4.09
C GLY A 257 -19.88 -35.39 -5.37
N LEU A 258 -20.76 -36.06 -6.12
CA LEU A 258 -21.47 -35.57 -7.33
C LEU A 258 -20.60 -35.08 -8.51
N ARG A 259 -19.30 -35.38 -8.53
CA ARG A 259 -18.35 -34.88 -9.55
C ARG A 259 -18.63 -35.31 -10.98
N SER A 260 -19.37 -36.40 -11.18
CA SER A 260 -19.68 -36.91 -12.53
C SER A 260 -21.05 -36.46 -13.04
N LEU A 261 -21.75 -35.60 -12.29
CA LEU A 261 -23.15 -35.26 -12.53
C LEU A 261 -23.30 -34.35 -13.76
N SER A 262 -24.07 -34.83 -14.74
CA SER A 262 -24.42 -34.06 -15.94
C SER A 262 -25.37 -32.92 -15.58
N HIS A 263 -25.07 -31.74 -16.12
CA HIS A 263 -25.82 -30.49 -15.94
C HIS A 263 -26.34 -29.95 -17.30
N THR A 264 -26.33 -30.80 -18.33
CA THR A 264 -26.56 -30.39 -19.73
C THR A 264 -28.02 -30.22 -20.15
N ASN A 265 -29.00 -30.71 -19.37
CA ASN A 265 -30.43 -30.60 -19.70
C ASN A 265 -31.34 -30.59 -18.44
N VAL A 266 -32.65 -30.39 -18.67
CA VAL A 266 -33.65 -30.18 -17.60
C VAL A 266 -33.98 -31.42 -16.75
N ASP A 267 -33.57 -32.61 -17.19
CA ASP A 267 -33.97 -33.87 -16.56
C ASP A 267 -32.78 -34.64 -15.98
N THR A 268 -31.55 -34.31 -16.37
CA THR A 268 -30.34 -34.95 -15.84
C THR A 268 -29.69 -34.11 -14.77
N GLY A 269 -29.41 -34.73 -13.62
CA GLY A 269 -28.52 -34.16 -12.62
C GLY A 269 -29.12 -33.14 -11.67
N GLN A 270 -30.42 -32.87 -11.69
CA GLN A 270 -31.02 -31.79 -10.89
C GLN A 270 -31.40 -32.21 -9.47
N GLY A 271 -31.35 -31.28 -8.52
CA GLY A 271 -31.95 -31.44 -7.19
C GLY A 271 -31.29 -32.51 -6.32
N ASN A 272 -30.03 -32.87 -6.55
CA ASN A 272 -29.34 -33.87 -5.75
C ASN A 272 -28.64 -33.20 -4.55
N THR A 273 -28.76 -33.80 -3.38
CA THR A 273 -28.01 -33.43 -2.17
C THR A 273 -27.09 -34.58 -1.82
N ALA A 274 -25.77 -34.38 -1.85
CA ALA A 274 -24.80 -35.36 -1.38
C ALA A 274 -24.08 -34.85 -0.13
N VAL A 275 -23.96 -35.65 0.92
CA VAL A 275 -23.25 -35.27 2.15
C VAL A 275 -22.28 -36.39 2.51
N GLY A 276 -20.98 -36.13 2.43
CA GLY A 276 -19.92 -37.09 2.72
C GLY A 276 -18.86 -37.20 1.62
N ILE A 277 -17.68 -37.71 1.97
CA ILE A 277 -16.58 -37.93 1.02
C ILE A 277 -16.96 -39.09 0.07
N GLY A 278 -16.98 -38.81 -1.23
CA GLY A 278 -17.30 -39.74 -2.32
C GLY A 278 -18.78 -40.10 -2.45
N ALA A 279 -19.67 -39.39 -1.76
CA ALA A 279 -21.12 -39.59 -1.88
C ALA A 279 -21.60 -39.29 -3.32
N GLY A 280 -22.18 -40.27 -4.01
CA GLY A 280 -22.71 -40.10 -5.38
C GLY A 280 -21.65 -39.73 -6.43
N GLN A 281 -20.38 -40.09 -6.23
CA GLN A 281 -19.27 -39.66 -7.10
C GLN A 281 -19.47 -39.99 -8.59
N SER A 282 -20.02 -41.16 -8.91
CA SER A 282 -20.27 -41.61 -10.29
C SER A 282 -21.69 -41.34 -10.77
N LEU A 283 -22.49 -40.55 -10.02
CA LEU A 283 -23.83 -40.20 -10.45
C LEU A 283 -23.73 -39.30 -11.68
N THR A 284 -24.22 -39.79 -12.83
CA THR A 284 -24.10 -39.09 -14.12
C THR A 284 -25.38 -38.42 -14.56
N THR A 285 -26.55 -39.03 -14.35
CA THR A 285 -27.82 -38.50 -14.86
C THR A 285 -28.91 -38.40 -13.78
N GLY A 286 -28.61 -38.73 -12.53
CA GLY A 286 -29.62 -38.85 -11.51
C GLY A 286 -30.30 -37.54 -11.10
N ARG A 287 -31.57 -37.60 -10.67
CA ARG A 287 -32.39 -36.44 -10.29
C ARG A 287 -33.06 -36.63 -8.94
N LEU A 288 -33.10 -35.56 -8.13
CA LEU A 288 -33.82 -35.47 -6.84
C LEU A 288 -33.37 -36.52 -5.82
N ASN A 289 -32.07 -36.79 -5.71
CA ASN A 289 -31.54 -37.76 -4.75
C ASN A 289 -30.96 -37.09 -3.51
N THR A 290 -31.22 -37.63 -2.32
CA THR A 290 -30.48 -37.30 -1.10
C THR A 290 -29.51 -38.44 -0.81
N ILE A 291 -28.20 -38.22 -0.87
CA ILE A 291 -27.17 -39.23 -0.67
C ILE A 291 -26.33 -38.81 0.53
N SER A 292 -26.24 -39.63 1.57
CA SER A 292 -25.53 -39.27 2.79
C SER A 292 -24.64 -40.41 3.27
N GLY A 293 -23.42 -40.06 3.68
CA GLY A 293 -22.39 -40.92 4.23
C GLY A 293 -21.15 -41.11 3.34
N TYR A 294 -20.14 -41.79 3.88
CA TYR A 294 -18.86 -42.01 3.21
C TYR A 294 -18.97 -43.03 2.06
N LEU A 295 -18.66 -42.62 0.83
CA LEU A 295 -18.78 -43.41 -0.40
C LEU A 295 -20.22 -43.92 -0.71
N SER A 296 -21.22 -43.33 -0.05
CA SER A 296 -22.62 -43.68 -0.24
C SER A 296 -23.03 -43.45 -1.70
N GLY A 297 -23.57 -44.48 -2.36
CA GLY A 297 -23.96 -44.40 -3.77
C GLY A 297 -22.85 -44.03 -4.76
N ARG A 298 -21.57 -44.25 -4.42
CA ARG A 298 -20.41 -43.85 -5.25
C ARG A 298 -20.49 -44.38 -6.67
N ASP A 299 -20.90 -45.63 -6.87
CA ASP A 299 -20.83 -46.33 -8.17
C ASP A 299 -22.17 -46.30 -8.93
N MET A 300 -23.13 -45.50 -8.45
CA MET A 300 -24.47 -45.42 -9.02
C MET A 300 -24.51 -44.36 -10.11
N THR A 301 -24.92 -44.71 -11.33
CA THR A 301 -24.82 -43.81 -12.49
C THR A 301 -26.11 -43.05 -12.83
N ALA A 302 -27.29 -43.56 -12.46
CA ALA A 302 -28.59 -43.01 -12.91
C ALA A 302 -29.76 -43.15 -11.89
N LEU A 303 -29.67 -42.51 -10.72
CA LEU A 303 -30.73 -42.56 -9.70
C LEU A 303 -31.83 -41.50 -9.88
N THR A 304 -33.10 -41.83 -9.66
CA THR A 304 -34.20 -40.85 -9.68
C THR A 304 -35.07 -40.94 -8.43
N VAL A 305 -35.20 -39.84 -7.68
CA VAL A 305 -36.08 -39.66 -6.49
C VAL A 305 -35.75 -40.59 -5.32
N ASN A 306 -34.49 -40.61 -4.88
CA ASN A 306 -34.01 -41.57 -3.87
C ASN A 306 -33.34 -40.94 -2.66
N ASN A 307 -33.62 -41.44 -1.45
CA ASN A 307 -32.79 -41.18 -0.29
C ASN A 307 -31.85 -42.36 -0.04
N THR A 308 -30.55 -42.15 -0.18
CA THR A 308 -29.49 -43.13 0.05
C THR A 308 -28.72 -42.75 1.31
N TYR A 309 -28.64 -43.66 2.27
CA TYR A 309 -27.89 -43.49 3.52
C TYR A 309 -26.95 -44.68 3.71
N GLY A 310 -25.67 -44.49 3.98
CA GLY A 310 -24.74 -45.61 4.22
C GLY A 310 -23.27 -45.24 4.22
N GLY A 311 -22.40 -46.16 4.64
CA GLY A 311 -20.96 -45.91 4.67
C GLY A 311 -20.09 -47.16 4.65
N THR A 312 -19.48 -47.45 3.49
CA THR A 312 -18.15 -48.04 3.21
C THR A 312 -18.08 -48.58 1.76
N ASN A 313 -16.86 -48.90 1.32
CA ASN A 313 -16.40 -49.19 -0.05
C ASN A 313 -17.41 -49.87 -0.99
N GLY A 314 -17.78 -49.17 -2.07
CA GLY A 314 -18.43 -49.76 -3.25
C GLY A 314 -19.74 -50.45 -2.97
N ASN A 315 -20.83 -49.68 -2.91
CA ASN A 315 -22.20 -50.18 -2.89
C ASN A 315 -22.52 -51.22 -1.79
N ALA A 316 -21.68 -51.33 -0.76
CA ALA A 316 -21.80 -52.26 0.37
C ALA A 316 -22.40 -51.52 1.58
N GLY A 317 -23.48 -52.06 2.17
CA GLY A 317 -24.05 -51.53 3.43
C GLY A 317 -24.89 -50.25 3.27
N CYS A 318 -25.48 -50.02 2.10
CA CYS A 318 -26.33 -48.85 1.86
C CYS A 318 -27.81 -49.15 2.19
N THR A 319 -28.47 -48.25 2.92
CA THR A 319 -29.92 -48.22 3.10
C THR A 319 -30.52 -47.20 2.13
N PHE A 320 -31.38 -47.66 1.23
CA PHE A 320 -32.11 -46.82 0.31
C PHE A 320 -33.57 -46.71 0.72
N TYR A 321 -34.11 -45.50 0.71
CA TYR A 321 -35.50 -45.18 1.05
C TYR A 321 -36.13 -44.32 -0.05
N GLY A 322 -37.21 -44.78 -0.67
CA GLY A 322 -37.92 -44.03 -1.73
C GLY A 322 -38.51 -44.90 -2.84
N ALA A 323 -39.25 -44.27 -3.76
CA ALA A 323 -39.78 -44.93 -4.95
C ALA A 323 -38.70 -44.94 -6.05
N TYR A 324 -38.50 -46.08 -6.72
CA TYR A 324 -37.44 -46.26 -7.73
C TYR A 324 -36.00 -46.17 -7.17
N THR A 325 -35.79 -46.58 -5.92
CA THR A 325 -34.43 -46.67 -5.34
C THR A 325 -33.64 -47.82 -5.95
N GLY A 326 -32.35 -47.61 -6.26
CA GLY A 326 -31.48 -48.67 -6.79
C GLY A 326 -31.83 -49.19 -8.19
N VAL A 327 -32.65 -48.47 -8.95
CA VAL A 327 -33.00 -48.84 -10.33
C VAL A 327 -31.78 -48.64 -11.23
N VAL A 328 -31.31 -49.69 -11.89
CA VAL A 328 -30.06 -49.74 -12.69
C VAL A 328 -28.78 -49.51 -11.85
N ALA A 329 -28.70 -50.05 -10.65
CA ALA A 329 -27.43 -50.13 -9.91
C ALA A 329 -26.62 -51.36 -10.39
N ASN A 330 -25.36 -51.16 -10.77
CA ASN A 330 -24.43 -52.27 -11.03
C ASN A 330 -23.68 -52.58 -9.72
N GLY A 331 -23.83 -53.81 -9.21
CA GLY A 331 -23.09 -54.34 -8.06
C GLY A 331 -23.54 -53.84 -6.69
N ALA A 332 -24.81 -53.99 -6.31
CA ALA A 332 -25.28 -53.65 -4.95
C ALA A 332 -25.00 -54.81 -3.98
N TYR A 333 -24.30 -54.57 -2.88
CA TYR A 333 -23.94 -55.58 -1.89
C TYR A 333 -24.45 -55.18 -0.50
N ASP A 334 -24.96 -56.10 0.32
CA ASP A 334 -25.36 -55.82 1.71
C ASP A 334 -26.35 -54.63 1.86
N CYS A 335 -27.27 -54.46 0.90
CA CYS A 335 -28.13 -53.27 0.84
C CYS A 335 -29.52 -53.53 1.41
N THR A 336 -30.06 -52.55 2.15
CA THR A 336 -31.47 -52.51 2.55
C THR A 336 -32.23 -51.55 1.64
N LEU A 337 -33.24 -52.03 0.94
CA LEU A 337 -34.03 -51.27 -0.04
C LEU A 337 -35.47 -51.14 0.48
N VAL A 338 -35.94 -49.91 0.70
CA VAL A 338 -37.28 -49.66 1.26
C VAL A 338 -38.07 -48.73 0.34
N GLY A 339 -39.22 -49.20 -0.16
CA GLY A 339 -40.14 -48.40 -0.97
C GLY A 339 -40.80 -49.14 -2.13
N THR A 340 -41.38 -48.40 -3.06
CA THR A 340 -42.04 -48.96 -4.25
C THR A 340 -41.05 -49.07 -5.41
N GLN A 341 -41.01 -50.22 -6.09
CA GLN A 341 -40.10 -50.50 -7.22
C GLN A 341 -38.61 -50.31 -6.88
N CYS A 342 -38.25 -50.48 -5.60
CA CYS A 342 -36.85 -50.40 -5.20
C CYS A 342 -36.09 -51.65 -5.63
N GLY A 343 -34.96 -51.49 -6.30
CA GLY A 343 -34.15 -52.57 -6.85
C GLY A 343 -34.69 -53.16 -8.16
N LEU A 344 -35.49 -52.41 -8.92
CA LEU A 344 -35.96 -52.83 -10.26
C LEU A 344 -34.79 -52.83 -11.27
N ASN A 345 -34.63 -53.92 -12.01
CA ASN A 345 -33.57 -54.12 -13.01
C ASN A 345 -32.14 -54.03 -12.42
N LEU A 346 -31.92 -54.63 -11.26
CA LEU A 346 -30.60 -54.79 -10.66
C LEU A 346 -29.79 -55.83 -11.45
N THR A 347 -28.79 -55.38 -12.22
CA THR A 347 -27.98 -56.26 -13.08
C THR A 347 -27.13 -57.24 -12.25
N THR A 348 -26.57 -56.80 -11.11
CA THR A 348 -25.83 -57.67 -10.18
C THR A 348 -25.99 -57.19 -8.74
N GLY A 349 -26.20 -58.09 -7.78
CA GLY A 349 -26.11 -57.77 -6.35
C GLY A 349 -26.04 -59.00 -5.44
N MET A 350 -25.59 -58.85 -4.19
CA MET A 350 -25.61 -59.92 -3.17
C MET A 350 -26.12 -59.35 -1.84
N ASP A 351 -26.72 -60.21 -1.03
CA ASP A 351 -27.11 -59.91 0.36
C ASP A 351 -28.07 -58.70 0.47
N LEU A 352 -29.12 -58.74 -0.35
CA LEU A 352 -30.12 -57.67 -0.46
C LEU A 352 -31.33 -57.93 0.44
N CYS A 353 -31.77 -56.91 1.17
CA CYS A 353 -33.00 -56.92 1.97
C CYS A 353 -33.98 -55.86 1.45
N GLY A 354 -35.06 -56.27 0.79
CA GLY A 354 -36.09 -55.38 0.26
C GLY A 354 -37.36 -55.32 1.10
N PHE A 355 -37.97 -54.15 1.24
CA PHE A 355 -39.26 -53.94 1.89
C PHE A 355 -40.14 -52.99 1.07
N GLY A 356 -41.30 -53.44 0.58
CA GLY A 356 -42.26 -52.57 -0.11
C GLY A 356 -43.07 -53.23 -1.23
N ILE A 357 -43.48 -52.46 -2.25
CA ILE A 357 -44.31 -52.93 -3.37
C ILE A 357 -43.45 -53.03 -4.64
N ASN A 358 -43.53 -54.12 -5.38
CA ASN A 358 -42.71 -54.35 -6.59
C ASN A 358 -41.20 -54.26 -6.32
N THR A 359 -40.79 -54.62 -5.11
CA THR A 359 -39.42 -54.59 -4.60
C THR A 359 -38.57 -55.67 -5.29
N LEU A 360 -37.30 -55.38 -5.63
CA LEU A 360 -36.30 -56.35 -6.07
C LEU A 360 -36.74 -57.17 -7.30
N GLN A 361 -37.24 -56.50 -8.34
CA GLN A 361 -37.72 -57.13 -9.58
C GLN A 361 -36.63 -57.14 -10.66
N ASN A 362 -36.63 -58.15 -11.55
CA ASN A 362 -35.70 -58.29 -12.67
C ASN A 362 -34.22 -58.31 -12.25
N ILE A 363 -33.87 -59.12 -11.25
CA ILE A 363 -32.47 -59.28 -10.81
C ILE A 363 -31.78 -60.33 -11.69
N GLU A 364 -30.70 -59.93 -12.38
CA GLU A 364 -30.01 -60.78 -13.37
C GLU A 364 -28.93 -61.68 -12.73
N ALA A 365 -28.32 -61.27 -11.62
CA ALA A 365 -27.42 -62.10 -10.81
C ALA A 365 -27.49 -61.68 -9.32
N GLY A 366 -27.77 -62.63 -8.44
CA GLY A 366 -28.13 -62.38 -7.03
C GLY A 366 -27.40 -63.31 -6.05
N GLY A 367 -26.88 -62.79 -4.95
CA GLY A 367 -26.46 -63.60 -3.78
C GLY A 367 -27.66 -64.05 -2.93
N GLU A 368 -27.53 -64.01 -1.60
CA GLU A 368 -28.67 -64.20 -0.70
C GLU A 368 -29.58 -62.96 -0.80
N THR A 369 -30.87 -63.10 -1.07
CA THR A 369 -31.76 -61.95 -1.21
C THR A 369 -33.10 -62.24 -0.55
N ALA A 370 -33.48 -61.37 0.39
CA ALA A 370 -34.76 -61.41 1.07
C ALA A 370 -35.60 -60.20 0.64
N ALA A 371 -36.88 -60.40 0.34
CA ALA A 371 -37.80 -59.30 0.09
C ALA A 371 -39.14 -59.52 0.79
N PHE A 372 -39.68 -58.44 1.35
CA PHE A 372 -40.96 -58.42 2.03
C PHE A 372 -41.92 -57.41 1.39
N GLY A 373 -43.14 -57.85 1.09
CA GLY A 373 -44.24 -57.00 0.61
C GLY A 373 -44.85 -57.41 -0.74
N HIS A 374 -45.78 -56.59 -1.24
CA HIS A 374 -46.63 -56.97 -2.36
C HIS A 374 -45.87 -57.00 -3.70
N ALA A 375 -45.96 -58.12 -4.41
CA ALA A 375 -45.31 -58.32 -5.72
C ALA A 375 -43.77 -58.11 -5.68
N ALA A 376 -43.16 -58.36 -4.52
CA ALA A 376 -41.71 -58.40 -4.39
C ALA A 376 -41.12 -59.60 -5.16
N LEU A 377 -39.85 -59.48 -5.58
CA LEU A 377 -39.02 -60.60 -6.04
C LEU A 377 -39.54 -61.26 -7.33
N GLN A 378 -40.13 -60.47 -8.24
CA GLN A 378 -40.65 -60.95 -9.52
C GLN A 378 -39.60 -60.93 -10.64
N TYR A 379 -39.71 -61.89 -11.59
CA TYR A 379 -38.94 -61.95 -12.84
C TYR A 379 -37.41 -62.05 -12.65
N ILE A 380 -36.96 -62.89 -11.72
CA ILE A 380 -35.53 -63.10 -11.46
C ILE A 380 -34.93 -64.03 -12.50
N VAL A 381 -33.77 -63.65 -13.04
CA VAL A 381 -33.13 -64.34 -14.16
C VAL A 381 -31.76 -64.93 -13.81
N GLY A 382 -31.38 -64.93 -12.53
CA GLY A 382 -30.06 -65.37 -12.04
C GLY A 382 -30.08 -66.54 -11.05
N SER A 383 -28.90 -67.06 -10.71
CA SER A 383 -28.67 -68.02 -9.62
C SER A 383 -28.54 -67.30 -8.28
N GLY A 384 -29.16 -67.80 -7.20
CA GLY A 384 -29.10 -67.24 -5.83
C GLY A 384 -30.12 -67.90 -4.89
N THR A 385 -30.05 -67.58 -3.59
CA THR A 385 -31.08 -67.94 -2.59
C THR A 385 -32.03 -66.77 -2.42
N PHE A 386 -33.32 -67.04 -2.61
CA PHE A 386 -34.35 -66.01 -2.69
C PHE A 386 -35.47 -66.33 -1.70
N GLU A 387 -35.72 -65.43 -0.76
CA GLU A 387 -36.80 -65.55 0.20
C GLU A 387 -37.78 -64.39 0.06
N SER A 388 -39.06 -64.71 -0.18
CA SER A 388 -40.13 -63.73 -0.25
C SER A 388 -41.10 -63.92 0.92
N GLY A 389 -41.36 -62.87 1.70
CA GLY A 389 -42.45 -62.82 2.67
C GLY A 389 -43.55 -61.86 2.23
N THR A 390 -44.81 -62.28 2.28
CA THR A 390 -45.96 -61.42 2.00
C THR A 390 -46.40 -60.64 3.22
#